data_AF-A0AA38G6A4-F1
#
_entry.id   AF-A0AA38G6A4-F1
#
_cell.length_a   1.000
_cell.length_b   1.000
_cell.length_c   1.000
_cell.angle_alpha   90.00
_cell.angle_beta   90.00
_cell.angle_gamma   90.00
#
_symmetry.space_group_name_H-M   'P 1'
#
loop_
_entity.id
_entity.type
_entity.pdbx_description
1 polymer ?
#
loop_
_entity_poly.entity_id
_entity_poly.type
_entity_poly.pdbx_seq_one_letter_code
_entity_poly.pdbx_strand_id
1 'polypeptide(L)'
;DACDWYKSLPTNSIDSWTEMKNAFRLQSGDRTDPKFLLSVFENINKNPNEFVHDFNTRFNKTLNRLPIILRPSDVSCLIKYSDAFDKKSTYYLRDKNPGTLRHDFTMALQIENNKK
;
A
#
# COMPACT_ATOMS: atom_id res chain seq x y z
N ASP A 1 9.63 -21.76 1.32
CA ASP A 1 10.70 -21.59 2.30
C ASP A 1 11.91 -20.92 1.64
N ALA A 2 12.73 -20.15 2.37
CA ALA A 2 13.92 -19.50 1.81
C ALA A 2 15.00 -20.51 1.40
N CYS A 3 15.12 -21.63 2.11
CA CYS A 3 16.05 -22.70 1.76
C CYS A 3 15.65 -23.42 0.46
N ASP A 4 14.36 -23.70 0.29
CA ASP A 4 13.86 -24.36 -0.93
C ASP A 4 14.03 -23.48 -2.17
N TRP A 5 13.79 -22.18 -2.01
CA TRP A 5 14.05 -21.21 -3.08
C TRP A 5 15.53 -21.19 -3.46
N TYR A 6 16.44 -21.07 -2.49
CA TYR A 6 17.87 -21.00 -2.79
C TYR A 6 18.35 -22.26 -3.53
N LYS A 7 17.86 -23.44 -3.13
CA LYS A 7 18.17 -24.73 -3.79
C LYS A 7 17.58 -24.84 -5.20
N SER A 8 16.55 -24.08 -5.52
CA SER A 8 15.92 -24.05 -6.85
C SER A 8 16.67 -23.19 -7.87
N LEU A 9 17.65 -22.40 -7.42
CA LEU A 9 18.42 -21.53 -8.31
C LEU A 9 19.35 -22.37 -9.21
N PRO A 10 19.47 -22.02 -10.50
CA PRO A 10 20.41 -22.68 -11.40
C PRO A 10 21.85 -22.56 -10.89
N THR A 11 22.68 -23.58 -11.15
CA THR A 11 24.09 -23.53 -10.81
C THR A 11 24.76 -22.33 -11.49
N ASN A 12 25.55 -21.56 -10.72
CA ASN A 12 26.21 -20.32 -11.17
C ASN A 12 25.23 -19.21 -11.65
N SER A 13 24.01 -19.17 -11.12
CA SER A 13 23.07 -18.08 -11.44
C SER A 13 23.28 -16.81 -10.61
N ILE A 14 24.16 -16.84 -9.60
CA ILE A 14 24.44 -15.73 -8.68
C ILE A 14 25.94 -15.71 -8.44
N ASP A 15 26.62 -14.73 -9.04
CA ASP A 15 28.07 -14.62 -9.03
C ASP A 15 28.57 -13.52 -8.08
N SER A 16 27.64 -12.77 -7.48
CA SER A 16 27.96 -11.72 -6.52
C SER A 16 26.99 -11.63 -5.36
N TRP A 17 27.48 -11.09 -4.24
CA TRP A 17 26.65 -10.77 -3.09
C TRP A 17 25.54 -9.76 -3.43
N THR A 18 25.76 -8.89 -4.41
CA THR A 18 24.77 -7.93 -4.88
C THR A 18 23.63 -8.62 -5.62
N GLU A 19 23.93 -9.56 -6.50
CA GLU A 19 22.93 -10.39 -7.18
C GLU A 19 22.16 -11.27 -6.20
N MET A 20 22.83 -11.85 -5.19
CA MET A 20 22.18 -12.61 -4.13
C MET A 20 21.14 -11.77 -3.39
N LYS A 21 21.51 -10.55 -2.99
CA LYS A 21 20.58 -9.62 -2.33
C LYS A 21 19.40 -9.26 -3.23
N ASN A 22 19.65 -9.01 -4.52
CA ASN A 22 18.59 -8.65 -5.46
C ASN A 22 17.63 -9.82 -5.70
N ALA A 23 18.15 -11.02 -5.94
CA ALA A 23 17.37 -12.23 -6.14
C ALA A 23 16.53 -12.57 -4.89
N PHE A 24 17.14 -12.46 -3.70
CA PHE A 24 16.44 -12.67 -2.44
C PHE A 24 15.33 -11.63 -2.20
N ARG A 25 15.57 -10.36 -2.52
CA ARG A 25 14.55 -9.30 -2.43
C ARG A 25 13.39 -9.55 -3.39
N LEU A 26 13.68 -9.92 -4.63
CA LEU A 26 12.70 -10.28 -5.65
C LEU A 26 11.83 -11.47 -5.20
N GLN A 27 12.46 -12.51 -4.66
CA GLN A 27 11.78 -13.69 -4.13
C GLN A 27 10.93 -13.36 -2.89
N SER A 28 11.47 -12.57 -1.97
CA SER A 28 10.84 -12.24 -0.68
C SER A 28 9.73 -11.19 -0.83
N GLY A 29 9.36 -10.82 -2.05
CA GLY A 29 8.27 -9.88 -2.31
C GLY A 29 8.64 -8.41 -2.13
N ASP A 30 9.92 -8.07 -1.97
CA ASP A 30 10.41 -6.70 -2.03
C ASP A 30 10.58 -6.27 -3.50
N ARG A 31 9.52 -6.50 -4.27
CA ARG A 31 9.42 -6.11 -5.68
C ARG A 31 9.28 -4.59 -5.70
N THR A 32 10.39 -3.93 -5.98
CA THR A 32 10.46 -2.47 -6.21
C THR A 32 10.05 -2.08 -7.62
N ASP A 33 9.59 -3.04 -8.43
CA ASP A 33 9.12 -2.77 -9.79
C ASP A 33 8.03 -1.69 -9.77
N PRO A 34 8.20 -0.57 -10.48
CA PRO A 34 7.27 0.55 -10.43
C PRO A 34 5.83 0.18 -10.81
N LYS A 35 5.64 -0.74 -11.77
CA LYS A 35 4.29 -1.18 -12.19
C LYS A 35 3.64 -2.03 -11.11
N PHE A 36 4.41 -2.91 -10.48
CA PHE A 36 3.92 -3.68 -9.33
C PHE A 36 3.52 -2.76 -8.18
N LEU A 37 4.35 -1.78 -7.81
CA LEU A 37 4.04 -0.85 -6.72
C LEU A 37 2.80 0.00 -7.03
N LEU A 38 2.66 0.47 -8.27
CA LEU A 38 1.47 1.19 -8.73
C LEU A 38 0.23 0.30 -8.63
N SER A 39 0.30 -0.93 -9.12
CA SER A 39 -0.79 -1.92 -9.00
C SER A 39 -1.16 -2.18 -7.54
N VAL A 40 -0.20 -2.24 -6.62
CA VAL A 40 -0.48 -2.40 -5.18
C VAL A 40 -1.22 -1.18 -4.63
N PHE A 41 -0.82 0.03 -5.03
CA PHE A 41 -1.51 1.25 -4.64
C PHE A 41 -2.93 1.34 -5.23
N GLU A 42 -3.11 1.02 -6.52
CA GLU A 42 -4.40 1.05 -7.20
C GLU A 42 -5.39 0.03 -6.63
N ASN A 43 -4.91 -1.08 -6.07
CA ASN A 43 -5.75 -2.13 -5.48
C ASN A 43 -5.81 -2.05 -3.95
N ILE A 44 -5.28 -1.00 -3.34
CA ILE A 44 -5.34 -0.85 -1.89
C ILE A 44 -6.79 -0.58 -1.45
N ASN A 45 -7.31 -1.47 -0.61
CA ASN A 45 -8.60 -1.37 0.06
C ASN A 45 -8.43 -1.72 1.53
N LYS A 46 -9.23 -1.11 2.41
CA LYS A 46 -9.27 -1.46 3.84
C LYS A 46 -9.89 -2.85 3.98
N ASN A 47 -9.22 -3.73 4.73
CA ASN A 47 -9.77 -5.05 5.00
C ASN A 47 -10.95 -4.94 6.00
N PRO A 48 -11.95 -5.84 5.94
CA PRO A 48 -13.12 -5.78 6.81
C PRO A 48 -12.78 -5.73 8.31
N ASN A 49 -11.76 -6.49 8.73
CA ASN A 49 -11.34 -6.63 10.13
C ASN A 49 -10.07 -5.82 10.47
N GLU A 50 -9.56 -5.00 9.56
CA GLU A 50 -8.40 -4.14 9.80
C GLU A 50 -8.84 -2.86 10.53
N PHE A 51 -8.09 -2.42 11.54
CA PHE A 51 -8.35 -1.13 12.19
C PHE A 51 -8.01 0.02 11.24
N VAL A 52 -8.75 1.14 11.33
CA VAL A 52 -8.48 2.32 10.49
C VAL A 52 -7.04 2.82 10.66
N HIS A 53 -6.51 2.81 11.88
CA HIS A 53 -5.12 3.19 12.14
C HIS A 53 -4.13 2.39 11.28
N ASP A 54 -4.27 1.07 11.28
CA ASP A 54 -3.35 0.17 10.55
C ASP A 54 -3.50 0.33 9.04
N PHE A 55 -4.74 0.53 8.58
CA PHE A 55 -5.02 0.84 7.19
C PHE A 55 -4.34 2.15 6.76
N ASN A 56 -4.44 3.22 7.55
CA ASN A 56 -3.81 4.51 7.25
C ASN A 56 -2.29 4.38 7.15
N THR A 57 -1.68 3.63 8.07
CA THR A 57 -0.25 3.32 8.02
C THR A 57 0.12 2.57 6.74
N ARG A 58 -0.66 1.54 6.37
CA ARG A 58 -0.43 0.75 5.14
C ARG A 58 -0.63 1.59 3.88
N PHE A 59 -1.63 2.46 3.86
CA PHE A 59 -1.90 3.37 2.75
C PHE A 59 -0.74 4.34 2.53
N ASN A 60 -0.32 5.03 3.60
CA ASN A 60 0.79 5.97 3.52
C ASN A 60 2.10 5.28 3.16
N LYS A 61 2.37 4.08 3.70
CA LYS A 61 3.54 3.28 3.34
C LYS A 61 3.53 2.92 1.86
N THR A 62 2.39 2.53 1.31
CA THR A 62 2.26 2.17 -0.11
C THR A 62 2.45 3.38 -1.01
N LEU A 63 1.84 4.51 -0.66
CA LEU A 63 2.01 5.78 -1.38
C LEU A 63 3.48 6.25 -1.40
N ASN A 64 4.18 6.17 -0.26
CA ASN A 64 5.58 6.60 -0.16
C ASN A 64 6.57 5.64 -0.83
N ARG A 65 6.16 4.42 -1.17
CA ARG A 65 6.98 3.49 -1.97
C ARG A 65 6.94 3.81 -3.46
N LEU A 66 5.94 4.56 -3.93
CA LEU A 66 5.87 4.94 -5.34
C LEU A 66 7.02 5.88 -5.72
N PRO A 67 7.71 5.62 -6.84
CA PRO A 67 8.63 6.59 -7.42
C PRO A 67 7.93 7.93 -7.65
N ILE A 68 8.66 9.05 -7.53
CA ILE A 68 8.11 10.41 -7.66
C ILE A 68 7.34 10.57 -8.98
N ILE A 69 7.83 9.99 -10.08
CA ILE A 69 7.20 10.05 -11.41
C ILE A 69 5.86 9.32 -11.50
N LEU A 70 5.58 8.37 -10.61
CA LEU A 70 4.34 7.60 -10.55
C LEU A 70 3.44 8.04 -9.39
N ARG A 71 3.87 9.02 -8.59
CA ARG A 71 3.10 9.47 -7.44
C ARG A 71 1.83 10.18 -7.93
N PRO A 72 0.63 9.72 -7.53
CA PRO A 72 -0.60 10.39 -7.93
C PRO A 72 -0.67 11.80 -7.33
N SER A 73 -1.51 12.66 -7.93
CA SER A 73 -1.84 13.96 -7.34
C SER A 73 -2.49 13.80 -5.96
N ASP A 74 -2.45 14.84 -5.13
CA ASP A 74 -3.11 14.84 -3.82
C ASP A 74 -4.61 14.55 -3.94
N VAL A 75 -5.26 15.12 -4.95
CA VAL A 75 -6.69 14.88 -5.25
C VAL A 75 -6.94 13.41 -5.59
N SER A 76 -6.08 12.81 -6.43
CA SER A 76 -6.18 11.39 -6.78
C SER A 76 -5.99 10.50 -5.54
N CYS A 77 -5.08 10.88 -4.63
CA CYS A 77 -4.86 10.16 -3.37
C CYS A 77 -6.08 10.22 -2.45
N LEU A 78 -6.74 11.38 -2.34
CA LEU A 78 -7.96 11.57 -1.54
C LEU A 78 -9.12 10.71 -2.06
N ILE A 79 -9.35 10.75 -3.38
CA ILE A 79 -10.36 9.93 -4.03
C ILE A 79 -10.08 8.46 -3.76
N LYS A 80 -8.83 8.03 -4.00
CA LYS A 80 -8.43 6.64 -3.80
C LYS A 80 -8.58 6.19 -2.34
N TYR A 81 -8.24 7.05 -1.39
CA TYR A 81 -8.41 6.76 0.03
C TYR A 81 -9.89 6.59 0.40
N SER A 82 -10.76 7.49 -0.07
CA SER A 82 -12.21 7.39 0.18
C SER A 82 -12.83 6.13 -0.43
N ASP A 83 -12.39 5.74 -1.64
CA ASP A 83 -12.85 4.54 -2.34
C ASP A 83 -12.33 3.24 -1.74
N ALA A 84 -11.30 3.31 -0.89
CA ALA A 84 -10.73 2.13 -0.25
C ALA A 84 -11.61 1.57 0.89
N PHE A 85 -12.67 2.28 1.28
CA PHE A 85 -13.60 1.88 2.34
C PHE A 85 -14.88 1.25 1.79
N ASP A 86 -15.70 0.69 2.68
CA ASP A 86 -17.06 0.27 2.34
C ASP A 86 -17.93 1.46 1.93
N LYS A 87 -18.99 1.22 1.13
CA LYS A 87 -19.87 2.27 0.58
C LYS A 87 -20.42 3.24 1.64
N LYS A 88 -20.74 2.76 2.84
CA LYS A 88 -21.30 3.59 3.91
C LYS A 88 -20.21 4.52 4.46
N SER A 89 -19.04 3.99 4.74
CA SER A 89 -17.88 4.77 5.21
C SER A 89 -17.39 5.76 4.13
N THR A 90 -17.37 5.36 2.85
CA THR A 90 -17.05 6.25 1.72
C THR A 90 -18.02 7.42 1.63
N TYR A 91 -19.33 7.22 1.85
CA TYR A 91 -20.30 8.31 1.88
C TYR A 91 -19.93 9.36 2.93
N TYR A 92 -19.66 8.94 4.17
CA TYR A 92 -19.28 9.87 5.25
C TYR A 92 -17.96 10.60 5.01
N LEU A 93 -17.01 9.96 4.32
CA LEU A 93 -15.73 10.58 3.95
C LEU A 93 -15.89 11.60 2.82
N ARG A 94 -16.78 11.34 1.84
CA ARG A 94 -17.02 12.23 0.68
C ARG A 94 -17.98 13.38 0.96
N ASP A 95 -18.91 13.21 1.89
CA ASP A 95 -19.90 14.23 2.27
C ASP A 95 -19.25 15.45 2.94
N LYS A 96 -18.07 15.25 3.54
CA LYS A 96 -17.22 16.35 4.00
C LYS A 96 -16.28 16.75 2.86
N ASN A 97 -16.37 18.02 2.45
CA ASN A 97 -15.52 18.65 1.43
C ASN A 97 -14.08 18.09 1.46
N PRO A 98 -13.48 17.72 0.30
CA PRO A 98 -12.19 17.02 0.28
C PRO A 98 -11.12 17.87 0.97
N GLY A 99 -10.68 17.38 2.13
CA GLY A 99 -9.62 18.00 2.90
C GLY A 99 -8.24 17.60 2.39
N THR A 100 -7.25 17.59 3.28
CA THR A 100 -5.97 16.94 3.00
C THR A 100 -6.05 15.46 3.38
N LEU A 101 -5.16 14.61 2.85
CA LEU A 101 -5.15 13.18 3.20
C LEU A 101 -5.07 12.96 4.73
N ARG A 102 -4.37 13.86 5.44
CA ARG A 102 -4.30 13.87 6.91
C ARG A 102 -5.65 14.15 7.59
N HIS A 103 -6.45 15.03 7.00
CA HIS A 103 -7.82 15.29 7.47
C HIS A 103 -8.66 14.01 7.33
N ASP A 104 -8.62 13.36 6.17
CA ASP A 104 -9.40 12.15 5.90
C ASP A 104 -8.96 10.96 6.78
N PHE A 105 -7.67 10.86 7.10
CA PHE A 105 -7.16 9.89 8.08
C PHE A 105 -7.77 10.11 9.47
N THR A 106 -7.87 11.37 9.89
CA THR A 106 -8.44 11.73 11.20
C THR A 106 -9.94 11.50 11.23
N MET A 107 -10.64 11.85 10.15
CA MET A 107 -12.08 11.63 9.98
C MET A 107 -12.43 10.14 10.01
N ALA A 108 -11.68 9.30 9.31
CA ALA A 108 -11.90 7.86 9.32
C ALA A 108 -11.75 7.26 10.74
N LEU A 109 -10.77 7.73 11.52
CA LEU A 109 -10.58 7.30 12.91
C LEU A 109 -11.77 7.70 13.80
N GLN A 110 -12.30 8.92 13.63
CA GLN A 110 -13.48 9.37 14.35
C GLN A 110 -14.71 8.52 14.01
N ILE A 111 -14.91 8.19 12.74
CA ILE A 111 -16.01 7.32 12.28
C ILE A 111 -15.90 5.92 12.90
N GLU A 112 -14.69 5.34 12.96
CA GLU A 112 -14.48 4.03 13.60
C GLU A 112 -14.74 4.07 15.11
N ASN A 113 -14.27 5.11 15.79
CA ASN A 113 -14.48 5.28 17.23
C ASN A 113 -15.96 5.52 17.59
N ASN A 114 -16.71 6.22 16.74
CA ASN A 114 -18.16 6.46 16.96
C ASN A 114 -19.03 5.24 16.63
N LYS A 115 -18.48 4.20 15.97
CA LYS A 115 -19.17 2.93 15.68
C LYS A 115 -18.98 1.88 16.79
N LYS A 116 -18.05 2.11 17.74
CA LYS A 116 -17.88 1.30 18.95
C LYS A 116 -18.84 1.77 20.04
#